data_AF-A0A4R8LLY1-F1
#
_entry.id   AF-A0A4R8LLY1-F1
#
_cell.length_a   1.000
_cell.length_b   1.000
_cell.length_c   1.000
_cell.angle_alpha   90.00
_cell.angle_beta   90.00
_cell.angle_gamma   90.00
#
_symmetry.space_group_name_H-M   'P 1'
#
loop_
_entity.id
_entity.type
_entity.pdbx_description
1 polymer ?
#
loop_
_entity_poly.entity_id
_entity_poly.type
_entity_poly.pdbx_seq_one_letter_code
_entity_poly.pdbx_strand_id
1 'polypeptide(L)'
;MVIGIDIEGQKDVLGIWIGQSESSKFWLGVLNDLKARGVQDVLVFSTDNLKGFSEAIAACFPQSDVQKCIVHQIRNSLRYVSYKDFKAVAAALKPIYQAPTEEAALMELDQFERGWGARYPLCVKSWRDNWTELATFYRYPVEMRRIMYTTNIIEGYHRQLRKATKGKSMFPNDEALLKMLYLATMEVTRKWTMRVANWGTILGQLAIYFGDRVTPYLP
;
A
#
# COMPACT_ATOMS: atom_id res chain seq x y z
N MET A 1 -3.73 0.34 10.87
CA MET A 1 -3.30 1.77 10.85
C MET A 1 -3.53 2.30 9.45
N VAL A 2 -3.92 3.55 9.32
CA VAL A 2 -3.99 4.25 8.02
C VAL A 2 -3.08 5.49 8.07
N ILE A 3 -2.25 5.65 7.03
CA ILE A 3 -1.45 6.86 6.78
C ILE A 3 -2.02 7.53 5.53
N GLY A 4 -2.19 8.84 5.57
CA GLY A 4 -2.67 9.66 4.46
C GLY A 4 -1.61 10.63 3.97
N ILE A 5 -1.75 11.05 2.72
CA ILE A 5 -1.06 12.21 2.15
C ILE A 5 -2.16 13.18 1.70
N ASP A 6 -2.14 14.41 2.19
CA ASP A 6 -3.12 15.43 1.83
C ASP A 6 -2.78 16.13 0.50
N ILE A 7 -3.65 17.07 0.08
CA ILE A 7 -3.46 17.84 -1.16
C ILE A 7 -2.20 18.71 -1.14
N GLU A 8 -1.70 19.02 0.05
CA GLU A 8 -0.49 19.78 0.29
C GLU A 8 0.78 18.90 0.27
N GLY A 9 0.62 17.58 0.21
CA GLY A 9 1.73 16.63 0.21
C GLY A 9 2.31 16.38 1.59
N GLN A 10 1.56 16.70 2.66
CA GLN A 10 1.92 16.36 4.03
C GLN A 10 1.46 14.94 4.35
N LYS A 11 2.31 14.20 5.06
CA LYS A 11 1.98 12.85 5.53
C LYS A 11 1.49 12.94 6.96
N ASP A 12 0.42 12.20 7.28
CA ASP A 12 0.00 12.02 8.65
C ASP A 12 -0.66 10.66 8.90
N VAL A 13 -0.71 10.24 10.16
CA VAL A 13 -1.42 9.03 10.59
C VAL A 13 -2.89 9.38 10.80
N LEU A 14 -3.75 8.90 9.90
CA LEU A 14 -5.19 9.14 9.99
C LEU A 14 -5.83 8.35 11.14
N GLY A 15 -5.27 7.22 11.52
CA GLY A 15 -5.71 6.50 12.70
C GLY A 15 -5.02 5.17 12.97
N ILE A 16 -5.28 4.66 14.18
CA ILE A 16 -4.81 3.37 14.68
C ILE A 16 -6.03 2.63 15.22
N TRP A 17 -6.26 1.43 14.73
CA TRP A 17 -7.34 0.57 15.17
C TRP A 17 -6.74 -0.75 15.64
N ILE A 18 -7.20 -1.22 16.79
CA ILE A 18 -6.87 -2.54 17.32
C ILE A 18 -8.01 -3.47 16.90
N GLY A 19 -7.66 -4.54 16.19
CA GLY A 19 -8.62 -5.54 15.73
C GLY A 19 -8.17 -6.92 16.18
N GLN A 20 -9.13 -7.78 16.49
CA GLN A 20 -8.89 -9.20 16.81
C GLN A 20 -8.49 -9.99 15.55
N SER A 21 -8.91 -9.54 14.36
CA SER A 21 -8.49 -10.11 13.07
C SER A 21 -8.55 -9.07 11.94
N GLU A 22 -7.63 -9.19 10.98
CA GLU A 22 -7.61 -8.38 9.76
C GLU A 22 -8.60 -8.93 8.72
N SER A 23 -9.89 -8.85 9.02
CA SER A 23 -10.97 -9.27 8.11
C SER A 23 -11.45 -8.11 7.21
N SER A 24 -12.11 -8.44 6.10
CA SER A 24 -12.78 -7.44 5.25
C SER A 24 -13.80 -6.61 6.03
N LYS A 25 -14.54 -7.23 6.95
CA LYS A 25 -15.49 -6.53 7.84
C LYS A 25 -14.80 -5.52 8.75
N PHE A 26 -13.63 -5.87 9.29
CA PHE A 26 -12.84 -4.93 10.10
C PHE A 26 -12.44 -3.70 9.27
N TRP A 27 -11.90 -3.91 8.07
CA TRP A 27 -11.50 -2.81 7.20
C TRP A 27 -12.66 -1.97 6.70
N LEU A 28 -13.82 -2.57 6.43
CA LEU A 28 -15.04 -1.81 6.13
C LEU A 28 -15.45 -0.90 7.29
N GLY A 29 -15.29 -1.36 8.54
CA GLY A 29 -15.49 -0.53 9.73
C GLY A 29 -14.51 0.66 9.79
N VAL A 30 -13.22 0.41 9.52
CA VAL A 30 -12.19 1.45 9.46
C VAL A 30 -12.49 2.49 8.38
N LEU A 31 -12.88 2.07 7.18
CA LEU A 31 -13.20 2.97 6.08
C LEU A 31 -14.44 3.83 6.37
N ASN A 32 -15.47 3.24 6.98
CA ASN A 32 -16.65 3.99 7.41
C ASN A 32 -16.33 5.00 8.52
N ASP A 33 -15.44 4.66 9.47
CA ASP A 33 -14.95 5.60 10.48
C ASP A 33 -14.24 6.80 9.86
N LEU A 34 -13.40 6.59 8.83
CA LEU A 34 -12.79 7.68 8.08
C LEU A 34 -13.83 8.59 7.41
N LYS A 35 -14.87 8.02 6.79
CA LYS A 35 -15.97 8.80 6.20
C LYS A 35 -16.73 9.59 7.27
N ALA A 36 -17.05 8.97 8.40
CA ALA A 36 -17.73 9.62 9.52
C ALA A 36 -16.92 10.79 10.11
N ARG A 37 -15.59 10.70 10.05
CA ARG A 37 -14.67 11.79 10.44
C ARG A 37 -14.48 12.88 9.38
N GLY A 38 -15.15 12.78 8.23
CA GLY A 38 -15.17 13.82 7.20
C GLY A 38 -14.34 13.53 5.95
N VAL A 39 -13.74 12.34 5.80
CA VAL A 39 -13.08 11.97 4.54
C VAL A 39 -14.14 11.78 3.45
N GLN A 40 -14.22 12.71 2.52
CA GLN A 40 -15.21 12.70 1.43
C GLN A 40 -14.75 11.84 0.25
N ASP A 41 -13.48 11.98 -0.12
CA ASP A 41 -12.92 11.32 -1.28
C ASP A 41 -11.46 10.89 -1.04
N VAL A 42 -11.06 9.82 -1.73
CA VAL A 42 -9.68 9.32 -1.74
C VAL A 42 -9.33 8.97 -3.18
N LEU A 43 -8.21 9.49 -3.68
CA LEU A 43 -7.79 9.27 -5.06
C LEU A 43 -7.24 7.86 -5.25
N VAL A 44 -6.32 7.45 -4.38
CA VAL A 44 -5.61 6.16 -4.47
C VAL A 44 -5.46 5.53 -3.09
N PHE A 45 -5.80 4.25 -2.99
CA PHE A 45 -5.42 3.41 -1.86
C PHE A 45 -4.24 2.52 -2.23
N SER A 46 -3.16 2.56 -1.45
CA SER A 46 -2.09 1.55 -1.53
C SER A 46 -2.23 0.58 -0.36
N THR A 47 -2.52 -0.68 -0.66
CA THR A 47 -2.90 -1.67 0.35
C THR A 47 -2.09 -2.94 0.25
N ASP A 48 -2.06 -3.69 1.34
CA ASP A 48 -1.56 -5.06 1.33
C ASP A 48 -2.55 -5.99 0.60
N ASN A 49 -2.12 -7.19 0.26
CA ASN A 49 -2.93 -8.15 -0.50
C ASN A 49 -3.91 -8.92 0.42
N LEU A 50 -4.71 -8.17 1.17
CA LEU A 50 -5.73 -8.69 2.07
C LEU A 50 -6.99 -9.04 1.29
N LYS A 51 -7.49 -10.26 1.49
CA LYS A 51 -8.71 -10.74 0.84
C LYS A 51 -9.92 -9.91 1.28
N GLY A 52 -10.72 -9.45 0.32
CA GLY A 52 -11.93 -8.69 0.61
C GLY A 52 -11.72 -7.21 0.90
N PHE A 53 -10.47 -6.71 0.89
CA PHE A 53 -10.20 -5.31 1.20
C PHE A 53 -10.50 -4.38 0.03
N SER A 54 -10.17 -4.79 -1.20
CA SER A 54 -10.52 -4.04 -2.42
C SER A 54 -12.04 -3.85 -2.55
N GLU A 55 -12.81 -4.88 -2.22
CA GLU A 55 -14.27 -4.84 -2.21
C GLU A 55 -14.82 -3.90 -1.12
N ALA A 56 -14.18 -3.88 0.06
CA ALA A 56 -14.53 -2.93 1.11
C ALA A 56 -14.20 -1.47 0.70
N ILE A 57 -13.08 -1.25 0.00
CA ILE A 57 -12.74 0.05 -0.57
C ILE A 57 -13.77 0.46 -1.61
N ALA A 58 -14.10 -0.40 -2.58
CA ALA A 58 -15.10 -0.11 -3.59
C ALA A 58 -16.48 0.22 -2.99
N ALA A 59 -16.85 -0.42 -1.88
CA ALA A 59 -18.10 -0.12 -1.17
C ALA A 59 -18.10 1.26 -0.49
N CYS A 60 -16.96 1.72 0.05
CA CYS A 60 -16.86 3.01 0.75
C CYS A 60 -16.45 4.17 -0.17
N PHE A 61 -15.54 3.95 -1.10
CA PHE A 61 -14.91 4.94 -1.98
C PHE A 61 -14.85 4.37 -3.42
N PRO A 62 -15.99 4.33 -4.14
CA PRO A 62 -16.11 3.63 -5.42
C PRO A 62 -15.28 4.25 -6.56
N GLN A 63 -14.86 5.51 -6.42
CA GLN A 63 -14.06 6.22 -7.42
C GLN A 63 -12.55 6.11 -7.17
N SER A 64 -12.12 5.48 -6.08
CA SER A 64 -10.70 5.36 -5.75
C SER A 64 -10.03 4.29 -6.60
N ASP A 65 -8.84 4.62 -7.11
CA ASP A 65 -7.95 3.60 -7.68
C ASP A 65 -7.34 2.78 -6.52
N VAL A 66 -7.22 1.46 -6.71
CA VAL A 66 -6.63 0.55 -5.71
C VAL A 66 -5.33 -0.03 -6.24
N GLN A 67 -4.24 0.28 -5.54
CA GLN A 67 -2.92 -0.29 -5.79
C GLN A 67 -2.60 -1.36 -4.74
N LYS A 68 -2.41 -2.60 -5.19
CA LYS A 68 -1.88 -3.67 -4.35
C LYS A 68 -0.37 -3.55 -4.16
N CYS A 69 0.11 -3.74 -2.94
CA CYS A 69 1.52 -3.55 -2.63
C CYS A 69 2.39 -4.62 -3.30
N ILE A 70 3.25 -4.19 -4.22
CA ILE A 70 4.18 -5.08 -4.96
C ILE A 70 5.13 -5.80 -4.00
N VAL A 71 5.61 -5.13 -2.95
CA VAL A 71 6.50 -5.75 -1.96
C VAL A 71 5.79 -6.92 -1.25
N HIS A 72 4.52 -6.75 -0.87
CA HIS A 72 3.73 -7.82 -0.28
C HIS A 72 3.40 -8.91 -1.30
N GLN A 73 3.16 -8.56 -2.56
CA GLN A 73 2.98 -9.55 -3.64
C GLN A 73 4.22 -10.41 -3.83
N ILE A 74 5.42 -9.81 -3.85
CA ILE A 74 6.69 -10.54 -3.94
C ILE A 74 6.88 -11.44 -2.72
N ARG A 75 6.70 -10.90 -1.50
CA ARG A 75 6.81 -11.68 -0.26
C ARG A 75 5.85 -12.88 -0.26
N ASN A 76 4.61 -12.68 -0.67
CA ASN A 76 3.61 -13.75 -0.75
C ASN A 76 3.98 -14.80 -1.81
N SER A 77 4.49 -14.37 -2.96
CA SER A 77 4.97 -15.29 -4.01
C SER A 77 6.12 -16.16 -3.51
N LEU A 78 7.12 -15.54 -2.89
CA LEU A 78 8.34 -16.23 -2.45
C LEU A 78 8.12 -17.22 -1.29
N ARG A 79 6.97 -17.18 -0.60
CA ARG A 79 6.61 -18.19 0.43
C ARG A 79 6.48 -19.60 -0.12
N TYR A 80 6.14 -19.74 -1.41
CA TYR A 80 5.97 -21.04 -2.07
C TYR A 80 7.24 -21.52 -2.79
N VAL A 81 8.30 -20.70 -2.76
CA VAL A 81 9.51 -20.94 -3.52
C VAL A 81 10.53 -21.67 -2.65
N SER A 82 11.18 -22.68 -3.22
CA SER A 82 12.21 -23.44 -2.51
C SER A 82 13.42 -22.56 -2.22
N TYR A 83 14.15 -22.84 -1.13
CA TYR A 83 15.36 -22.08 -0.79
C TYR A 83 16.39 -22.04 -1.94
N LYS A 84 16.54 -23.16 -2.67
CA LYS A 84 17.47 -23.27 -3.80
C LYS A 84 17.16 -22.27 -4.92
N ASP A 85 15.89 -22.02 -5.18
CA ASP A 85 15.44 -21.19 -6.31
C ASP A 85 15.09 -19.77 -5.89
N PHE A 86 15.00 -19.50 -4.58
CA PHE A 86 14.57 -18.23 -4.01
C PHE A 86 15.24 -17.02 -4.67
N LYS A 87 16.58 -17.03 -4.78
CA LYS A 87 17.35 -15.92 -5.37
C LYS A 87 17.03 -15.73 -6.85
N ALA A 88 16.90 -16.83 -7.60
CA ALA A 88 16.64 -16.79 -9.04
C ALA A 88 15.21 -16.34 -9.34
N VAL A 89 14.23 -16.84 -8.60
CA VAL A 89 12.82 -16.43 -8.72
C VAL A 89 12.65 -14.97 -8.31
N ALA A 90 13.25 -14.53 -7.22
CA ALA A 90 13.20 -13.12 -6.79
C ALA A 90 13.80 -12.18 -7.86
N ALA A 91 14.90 -12.60 -8.49
CA ALA A 91 15.49 -11.85 -9.60
C ALA A 91 14.57 -11.83 -10.84
N ALA A 92 13.90 -12.94 -11.15
CA ALA A 92 12.99 -13.04 -12.30
C ALA A 92 11.67 -12.27 -12.11
N LEU A 93 11.26 -11.99 -10.86
CA LEU A 93 10.10 -11.12 -10.57
C LEU A 93 10.41 -9.63 -10.73
N LYS A 94 11.69 -9.24 -10.68
CA LYS A 94 12.13 -7.84 -10.68
C LYS A 94 11.77 -7.07 -11.96
N PRO A 95 11.98 -7.62 -13.17
CA PRO A 95 11.61 -6.96 -14.42
C PRO A 95 10.12 -6.58 -14.49
N ILE A 96 9.23 -7.41 -13.94
CA ILE A 96 7.77 -7.20 -13.99
C ILE A 96 7.39 -5.83 -13.45
N TYR A 97 7.82 -5.46 -12.25
CA TYR A 97 7.45 -4.17 -11.63
C TYR A 97 8.43 -3.03 -11.94
N GLN A 98 9.54 -3.31 -12.61
CA GLN A 98 10.50 -2.30 -13.07
C GLN A 98 10.33 -1.93 -14.54
N ALA A 99 9.45 -2.62 -15.27
CA ALA A 99 9.12 -2.31 -16.64
C ALA A 99 8.66 -0.84 -16.78
N PRO A 100 8.83 -0.22 -17.96
CA PRO A 100 8.44 1.18 -18.17
C PRO A 100 6.93 1.36 -18.34
N THR A 101 6.24 0.37 -18.91
CA THR A 101 4.79 0.40 -19.19
C THR A 101 4.11 -0.88 -18.71
N GLU A 102 2.79 -0.86 -18.62
CA GLU A 102 1.99 -2.02 -18.24
C GLU A 102 2.14 -3.16 -19.27
N GLU A 103 2.20 -2.84 -20.55
CA GLU A 103 2.37 -3.82 -21.64
C GLU A 103 3.72 -4.54 -21.52
N ALA A 104 4.79 -3.77 -21.29
CA ALA A 104 6.11 -4.35 -21.03
C ALA A 104 6.10 -5.21 -19.76
N ALA A 105 5.40 -4.77 -18.71
CA ALA A 105 5.27 -5.53 -17.47
C ALA A 105 4.52 -6.87 -17.67
N LEU A 106 3.49 -6.89 -18.52
CA LEU A 106 2.78 -8.10 -18.92
C LEU A 106 3.68 -9.05 -19.70
N MET A 107 4.51 -8.54 -20.62
CA MET A 107 5.48 -9.37 -21.36
C MET A 107 6.50 -10.02 -20.42
N GLU A 108 6.98 -9.28 -19.41
CA GLU A 108 7.87 -9.82 -18.38
C GLU A 108 7.16 -10.86 -17.50
N LEU A 109 5.87 -10.67 -17.19
CA LEU A 109 5.08 -11.68 -16.48
C LEU A 109 4.90 -12.96 -17.31
N ASP A 110 4.65 -12.83 -18.61
CA ASP A 110 4.60 -13.97 -19.54
C ASP A 110 5.95 -14.72 -19.59
N GLN A 111 7.06 -13.97 -19.59
CA GLN A 111 8.40 -14.56 -19.55
C GLN A 111 8.67 -15.29 -18.23
N PHE A 112 8.26 -14.70 -17.11
CA PHE A 112 8.33 -15.35 -15.81
C PHE A 112 7.52 -16.65 -15.80
N GLU A 113 6.30 -16.64 -16.34
CA GLU A 113 5.45 -17.83 -16.45
C GLU A 113 6.08 -18.94 -17.29
N ARG A 114 6.68 -18.61 -18.45
CA ARG A 114 7.41 -19.59 -19.28
C ARG A 114 8.56 -20.26 -18.53
N GLY A 115 9.31 -19.50 -17.72
CA GLY A 115 10.48 -20.01 -17.00
C GLY A 115 10.13 -20.74 -15.70
N TRP A 116 9.14 -20.26 -14.95
CA TRP A 116 8.88 -20.69 -13.58
C TRP A 116 7.47 -21.22 -13.35
N GLY A 117 6.52 -21.01 -14.27
CA GLY A 117 5.10 -21.32 -14.09
C GLY A 117 4.83 -22.80 -13.88
N ALA A 118 5.57 -23.70 -14.53
CA ALA A 118 5.43 -25.14 -14.34
C ALA A 118 5.80 -25.58 -12.90
N ARG A 119 6.80 -24.93 -12.29
CA ARG A 119 7.30 -25.28 -10.96
C ARG A 119 6.62 -24.51 -9.84
N TYR A 120 6.24 -23.26 -10.10
CA TYR A 120 5.60 -22.36 -9.14
C TYR A 120 4.29 -21.78 -9.70
N PRO A 121 3.30 -22.63 -10.04
CA PRO A 121 2.05 -22.18 -10.66
C PRO A 121 1.26 -21.22 -9.76
N LEU A 122 1.38 -21.37 -8.43
CA LEU A 122 0.74 -20.48 -7.45
C LEU A 122 1.31 -19.06 -7.49
N CYS A 123 2.59 -18.90 -7.83
CA CYS A 123 3.16 -17.56 -8.01
C CYS A 123 2.52 -16.88 -9.21
N VAL A 124 2.54 -17.54 -10.37
CA VAL A 124 1.95 -16.99 -11.61
C VAL A 124 0.47 -16.67 -11.41
N LYS A 125 -0.31 -17.63 -10.89
CA LYS A 125 -1.73 -17.43 -10.60
C LYS A 125 -1.96 -16.21 -9.71
N SER A 126 -1.20 -16.08 -8.62
CA SER A 126 -1.35 -14.95 -7.71
C SER A 126 -1.06 -13.61 -8.38
N TRP A 127 -0.08 -13.52 -9.28
CA TRP A 127 0.19 -12.28 -10.01
C TRP A 127 -0.91 -11.97 -11.04
N ARG A 128 -1.39 -12.97 -11.78
CA ARG A 128 -2.46 -12.82 -12.77
C ARG A 128 -3.79 -12.42 -12.12
N ASP A 129 -4.19 -13.12 -11.05
CA ASP A 129 -5.44 -12.86 -10.33
C ASP A 129 -5.48 -11.44 -9.73
N ASN A 130 -4.32 -10.87 -9.40
CA ASN A 130 -4.22 -9.53 -8.81
C ASN A 130 -3.73 -8.46 -9.81
N TRP A 131 -3.58 -8.79 -11.10
CA TRP A 131 -2.86 -7.93 -12.05
C TRP A 131 -3.41 -6.52 -12.14
N THR A 132 -4.74 -6.37 -12.26
CA THR A 132 -5.41 -5.07 -12.40
C THR A 132 -5.00 -4.08 -11.29
N GLU A 133 -4.98 -4.55 -10.04
CA GLU A 133 -4.61 -3.73 -8.89
C GLU A 133 -3.10 -3.66 -8.67
N LEU A 134 -2.34 -4.65 -9.15
CA LEU A 134 -0.87 -4.61 -9.10
C LEU A 134 -0.29 -3.65 -10.13
N ALA A 135 -0.93 -3.51 -11.29
CA ALA A 135 -0.50 -2.69 -12.41
C ALA A 135 -1.02 -1.25 -12.36
N THR A 136 -1.90 -0.92 -11.40
CA THR A 136 -2.53 0.41 -11.30
C THR A 136 -1.50 1.55 -11.29
N PHE A 137 -0.33 1.36 -10.66
CA PHE A 137 0.74 2.35 -10.63
C PHE A 137 1.29 2.71 -12.02
N TYR A 138 1.15 1.85 -13.03
CA TYR A 138 1.60 2.15 -14.40
C TYR A 138 0.85 3.32 -15.05
N ARG A 139 -0.40 3.55 -14.63
CA ARG A 139 -1.24 4.68 -15.07
C ARG A 139 -0.67 6.03 -14.65
N TYR A 140 0.26 6.03 -13.69
CA TYR A 140 0.83 7.23 -13.10
C TYR A 140 2.28 7.48 -13.54
N PRO A 141 2.72 8.75 -13.56
CA PRO A 141 4.11 9.13 -13.79
C PRO A 141 5.08 8.52 -12.76
N VAL A 142 6.34 8.38 -13.15
CA VAL A 142 7.38 7.71 -12.36
C VAL A 142 7.56 8.31 -10.94
N GLU A 143 7.35 9.61 -10.80
CA GLU A 143 7.41 10.34 -9.54
C GLU A 143 6.37 9.82 -8.54
N MET A 144 5.16 9.51 -9.03
CA MET A 144 4.07 8.96 -8.23
C MET A 144 4.21 7.46 -8.02
N ARG A 145 4.72 6.72 -9.02
CA ARG A 145 5.03 5.28 -8.88
C ARG A 145 5.88 5.02 -7.65
N ARG A 146 6.93 5.83 -7.45
CA ARG A 146 7.84 5.70 -6.30
C ARG A 146 7.10 5.78 -4.96
N ILE A 147 6.07 6.61 -4.84
CA ILE A 147 5.28 6.70 -3.61
C ILE A 147 4.44 5.43 -3.43
N MET A 148 3.86 4.92 -4.52
CA MET A 148 2.96 3.78 -4.49
C MET A 148 3.64 2.45 -4.15
N TYR A 149 4.80 2.16 -4.74
CA TYR A 149 5.47 0.86 -4.53
C TYR A 149 6.52 0.88 -3.42
N THR A 150 6.98 2.05 -2.93
CA THR A 150 7.91 2.07 -1.80
C THR A 150 7.16 1.91 -0.49
N THR A 151 7.54 0.91 0.31
CA THR A 151 6.98 0.68 1.64
C THR A 151 7.71 1.46 2.73
N ASN A 152 8.64 2.35 2.37
CA ASN A 152 9.56 3.00 3.32
C ASN A 152 8.85 3.76 4.46
N ILE A 153 7.77 4.49 4.16
CA ILE A 153 7.01 5.23 5.18
C ILE A 153 6.36 4.25 6.16
N ILE A 154 5.67 3.23 5.63
CA ILE A 154 4.96 2.22 6.41
C ILE A 154 5.94 1.36 7.22
N GLU A 155 7.02 0.88 6.61
CA GLU A 155 8.06 0.08 7.26
C GLU A 155 8.80 0.87 8.32
N GLY A 156 9.11 2.15 8.04
CA GLY A 156 9.71 3.08 8.97
C GLY A 156 8.83 3.29 10.20
N TYR A 157 7.53 3.53 9.99
CA TYR A 157 6.55 3.64 11.06
C TYR A 157 6.43 2.34 11.87
N HIS A 158 6.23 1.19 11.20
CA HIS A 158 6.13 -0.11 11.86
C HIS A 158 7.40 -0.46 12.67
N ARG A 159 8.58 -0.03 12.20
CA ARG A 159 9.84 -0.20 12.95
C ARG A 159 9.81 0.56 14.27
N GLN A 160 9.29 1.77 14.30
CA GLN A 160 9.20 2.57 15.53
C GLN A 160 8.18 1.96 16.51
N LEU A 161 7.03 1.49 16.00
CA LEU A 161 6.08 0.76 16.84
C LEU A 161 6.71 -0.50 17.46
N ARG A 162 7.37 -1.34 16.65
CA ARG A 162 8.09 -2.52 17.16
C ARG A 162 9.15 -2.15 18.19
N LYS A 163 9.86 -1.03 18.00
CA LYS A 163 10.84 -0.56 18.98
C LYS A 163 10.18 -0.17 20.30
N ALA A 164 9.05 0.53 20.25
CA ALA A 164 8.31 0.94 21.44
C ALA A 164 7.73 -0.25 22.21
N THR A 165 7.30 -1.31 21.51
CA THR A 165 6.69 -2.49 22.13
C THR A 165 7.68 -3.61 22.47
N LYS A 166 8.93 -3.59 21.96
CA LYS A 166 9.92 -4.68 22.10
C LYS A 166 10.14 -5.15 23.55
N GLY A 167 10.08 -4.24 24.53
CA GLY A 167 10.30 -4.55 25.94
C GLY A 167 9.06 -5.04 26.70
N LYS A 168 7.92 -5.24 26.02
CA LYS A 168 6.65 -5.62 26.63
C LYS A 168 6.23 -6.99 26.10
N SER A 169 6.19 -7.99 26.98
CA SER A 169 5.75 -9.35 26.64
C SER A 169 4.24 -9.48 26.52
N MET A 170 3.48 -8.73 27.32
CA MET A 170 2.02 -8.65 27.25
C MET A 170 1.53 -7.24 27.58
N PHE A 171 0.31 -6.93 27.12
CA PHE A 171 -0.43 -5.75 27.54
C PHE A 171 -1.66 -6.20 28.34
N PRO A 172 -2.05 -5.47 29.41
CA PRO A 172 -3.17 -5.87 30.26
C PRO A 172 -4.53 -5.74 29.56
N ASN A 173 -4.64 -4.84 28.57
CA ASN A 173 -5.82 -4.65 27.73
C ASN A 173 -5.46 -3.86 26.46
N ASP A 174 -6.42 -3.76 25.53
CA ASP A 174 -6.27 -3.05 24.26
C ASP A 174 -6.01 -1.55 24.46
N GLU A 175 -6.58 -0.93 25.51
CA GLU A 175 -6.39 0.49 25.78
C GLU A 175 -4.93 0.81 26.17
N ALA A 176 -4.29 -0.05 26.96
CA ALA A 176 -2.90 0.09 27.34
C ALA A 176 -1.97 -0.04 26.12
N LEU A 177 -2.28 -0.97 25.20
CA LEU A 177 -1.58 -1.08 23.93
C LEU A 177 -1.80 0.19 23.10
N LEU A 178 -3.05 0.65 22.95
CA LEU A 178 -3.39 1.83 22.16
C LEU A 178 -2.66 3.08 22.64
N LYS A 179 -2.60 3.33 23.96
CA LYS A 179 -1.85 4.45 24.54
C LYS A 179 -0.37 4.40 24.15
N MET A 180 0.25 3.23 24.21
CA MET A 180 1.66 3.09 23.83
C MET A 180 1.88 3.32 22.33
N LEU A 181 1.01 2.77 21.49
CA LEU A 181 1.07 2.98 20.04
C LEU A 181 0.82 4.45 19.67
N TYR A 182 -0.11 5.12 20.34
CA TYR A 182 -0.39 6.54 20.15
C TYR A 182 0.82 7.41 20.50
N LEU A 183 1.47 7.19 21.65
CA LEU A 183 2.68 7.94 22.02
C LEU A 183 3.83 7.72 21.03
N ALA A 184 4.04 6.47 20.60
CA ALA A 184 5.04 6.18 19.57
C ALA A 184 4.70 6.87 18.24
N THR A 185 3.43 6.94 17.89
CA THR A 185 2.94 7.61 16.68
C THR A 185 3.21 9.10 16.72
N MET A 186 2.90 9.77 17.84
CA MET A 186 3.19 11.19 18.03
C MET A 186 4.67 11.52 17.84
N GLU A 187 5.57 10.66 18.33
CA GLU A 187 7.01 10.85 18.15
C GLU A 187 7.49 10.61 16.70
N VAL A 188 6.75 9.79 15.93
CA VAL A 188 7.00 9.59 14.49
C VAL A 188 6.49 10.79 13.69
N THR A 189 5.25 11.20 13.88
CA THR A 189 4.62 12.27 13.12
C THR A 189 5.29 13.62 13.38
N ARG A 190 5.83 13.85 14.58
CA ARG A 190 6.66 15.03 14.90
C ARG A 190 7.89 15.18 13.99
N LYS A 191 8.37 14.08 13.38
CA LYS A 191 9.52 14.08 12.46
C LYS A 191 9.09 14.20 10.99
N TRP A 192 7.80 14.11 10.68
CA TRP A 192 7.26 14.28 9.34
C TRP A 192 6.98 15.76 9.03
N THR A 193 8.05 16.55 9.04
CA THR A 193 7.96 18.00 8.77
C THR A 193 8.09 18.34 7.29
N MET A 194 8.62 17.42 6.48
CA MET A 194 8.85 17.63 5.06
C MET A 194 7.72 17.06 4.21
N ARG A 195 7.24 17.91 3.30
CA ARG A 195 6.38 17.52 2.17
C ARG A 195 7.03 16.41 1.36
N VAL A 196 6.19 15.65 0.68
CA VAL A 196 6.63 14.66 -0.31
C VAL A 196 7.52 15.34 -1.37
N ALA A 197 8.66 14.72 -1.69
CA ALA A 197 9.58 15.25 -2.69
C ALA A 197 8.90 15.35 -4.07
N ASN A 198 9.12 16.46 -4.77
CA ASN A 198 8.53 16.77 -6.08
C ASN A 198 6.99 16.87 -6.06
N TRP A 199 6.38 17.23 -4.91
CA TRP A 199 4.93 17.25 -4.78
C TRP A 199 4.22 18.17 -5.78
N GLY A 200 4.79 19.34 -6.12
CA GLY A 200 4.16 20.23 -7.11
C GLY A 200 3.96 19.58 -8.48
N THR A 201 4.95 18.80 -8.95
CA THR A 201 4.84 18.01 -10.18
C THR A 201 3.78 16.92 -10.04
N ILE A 202 3.77 16.22 -8.91
CA ILE A 202 2.83 15.12 -8.65
C ILE A 202 1.40 15.67 -8.59
N LEU A 203 1.18 16.78 -7.90
CA LEU A 203 -0.12 17.44 -7.78
C LEU A 203 -0.66 17.89 -9.14
N GLY A 204 0.19 18.44 -10.00
CA GLY A 204 -0.21 18.79 -11.37
C GLY A 204 -0.67 17.57 -12.18
N GLN A 205 0.00 16.43 -12.02
CA GLN A 205 -0.38 15.17 -12.68
C GLN A 205 -1.66 14.58 -12.09
N LEU A 206 -1.84 14.64 -10.77
CA LEU A 206 -3.09 14.29 -10.09
C LEU A 206 -4.26 15.14 -10.60
N ALA A 207 -4.05 16.45 -10.78
CA ALA A 207 -5.07 17.36 -11.28
C ALA A 207 -5.46 17.02 -12.73
N ILE A 208 -4.51 16.68 -13.59
CA ILE A 208 -4.80 16.24 -14.97
C ILE A 208 -5.59 14.93 -14.97
N TYR A 209 -5.21 13.98 -14.11
CA TYR A 209 -5.77 12.64 -14.13
C TYR A 209 -7.14 12.53 -13.44
N PHE A 210 -7.30 13.20 -12.30
CA PHE A 210 -8.52 13.16 -11.49
C PHE A 210 -9.44 14.37 -11.68
N GLY A 211 -8.99 15.39 -12.43
CA GLY A 211 -9.79 16.53 -12.85
C GLY A 211 -10.53 17.21 -11.70
N ASP A 212 -11.85 17.25 -11.81
CA ASP A 212 -12.77 17.92 -10.87
C ASP A 212 -12.71 17.37 -9.44
N ARG A 213 -12.11 16.19 -9.21
CA ARG A 213 -11.90 15.66 -7.86
C ARG A 213 -10.73 16.33 -7.14
N VAL A 214 -9.84 16.99 -7.87
CA VAL A 214 -8.61 17.63 -7.36
C VAL A 214 -8.68 19.14 -7.50
N THR A 215 -9.13 19.64 -8.66
CA THR A 215 -9.14 21.08 -8.99
C THR A 215 -9.77 21.98 -7.91
N PRO A 216 -10.89 21.63 -7.26
CA PRO A 216 -11.50 22.46 -6.22
C PRO A 216 -10.66 22.64 -4.95
N TYR A 217 -9.66 21.77 -4.75
CA TYR A 217 -8.80 21.75 -3.56
C TYR A 217 -7.39 22.27 -3.84
N LEU A 218 -7.13 22.74 -5.07
CA LEU A 218 -5.86 23.39 -5.40
C LEU A 218 -5.80 24.79 -4.75
N PRO A 219 -4.63 25.19 -4.24
CA PRO A 219 -4.42 26.51 -3.62
C PRO A 219 -4.45 27.66 -4.63
#